data_AF-T1HLJ8-F1
#
_entry.id   AF-T1HLJ8-F1
#
_cell.length_a   1.000
_cell.length_b   1.000
_cell.length_c   1.000
_cell.angle_alpha   90.00
_cell.angle_beta   90.00
_cell.angle_gamma   90.00
#
_symmetry.space_group_name_H-M   'P 1'
#
loop_
_entity.id
_entity.type
_entity.pdbx_description
1 polymer ?
#
loop_
_entity_poly.entity_id
_entity_poly.type
_entity_poly.pdbx_seq_one_letter_code
_entity_poly.pdbx_strand_id
1 'polypeptide(L)'
;MANQTKQCPKDGLVIISMLKELGISNYEPRVVNQLLEFATRYVSCVLDDARAFANHSKKKTIDVDDIKLAVGMQMEKVFTTPPPRDLLLEVARSKNSVPLPIVKPHCGIRLPPDRHCFSACNYKLKTNTKKGPEKV
;
A
#
# COMPACT_ATOMS: atom_id res chain seq x y z
N MET A 1 7.83 7.47 34.17
CA MET A 1 8.22 7.28 32.76
C MET A 1 9.70 6.91 32.66
N ALA A 2 10.13 5.74 33.15
CA ALA A 2 11.57 5.45 33.28
C ALA A 2 11.94 3.95 33.20
N ASN A 3 11.21 3.13 32.45
CA ASN A 3 11.50 1.68 32.42
C ASN A 3 11.45 0.98 31.05
N GLN A 4 11.35 1.71 29.94
CA GLN A 4 11.38 1.11 28.58
C GLN A 4 12.78 1.06 27.96
N THR A 5 13.78 1.72 28.56
CA THR A 5 15.15 1.79 28.02
C THR A 5 16.01 0.54 28.30
N LYS A 6 15.57 -0.39 29.16
CA LYS A 6 16.43 -1.48 29.64
C LYS A 6 16.48 -2.75 28.77
N GLN A 7 15.70 -2.86 27.68
CA GLN A 7 15.68 -4.07 26.83
C GLN A 7 15.57 -3.79 25.32
N CYS A 8 15.94 -2.60 24.85
CA CYS A 8 15.94 -2.31 23.41
C CYS A 8 17.30 -2.71 22.79
N PRO A 9 17.35 -3.53 21.72
CA PRO A 9 18.58 -3.81 20.97
C PRO A 9 19.24 -2.54 20.46
N LYS A 10 20.57 -2.59 20.19
CA LYS A 10 21.33 -1.43 19.70
C LYS A 10 20.69 -0.77 18.48
N ASP A 11 20.20 -1.57 17.53
CA ASP A 11 19.56 -1.08 16.31
C ASP A 11 18.22 -0.38 16.58
N GLY A 12 17.49 -0.81 17.62
CA GLY A 12 16.28 -0.13 18.07
C GLY A 12 16.57 1.25 18.68
N LEU A 13 17.72 1.42 19.36
CA LEU A 13 18.17 2.73 19.84
C LEU A 13 18.50 3.69 18.69
N VAL A 14 19.02 3.17 17.56
CA VAL A 14 19.25 3.96 16.34
C VAL A 14 17.91 4.43 15.76
N ILE A 15 16.92 3.54 15.66
CA ILE A 15 15.56 3.91 15.19
C ILE A 15 14.94 4.98 16.10
N ILE A 16 15.07 4.86 17.42
CA ILE A 16 14.58 5.87 18.37
C ILE A 16 15.29 7.22 18.16
N SER A 17 16.60 7.19 17.88
CA SER A 17 17.37 8.40 17.61
C SER A 17 16.91 9.07 16.31
N MET A 18 16.63 8.30 15.26
CA MET A 18 16.05 8.80 14.00
C MET A 18 14.66 9.42 14.22
N LEU A 19 13.79 8.75 14.98
CA LEU A 19 12.46 9.29 15.30
C LEU A 19 12.55 10.64 16.04
N LYS A 20 13.52 10.77 16.94
CA LYS A 20 13.80 12.03 17.65
C LYS A 20 14.30 13.13 16.73
N GLU A 21 15.18 12.82 15.77
CA GLU A 21 15.69 13.76 14.77
C GLU A 21 14.57 14.26 13.83
N LEU A 22 13.62 13.39 13.51
CA LEU A 22 12.41 13.72 12.75
C LEU A 22 11.36 14.51 13.56
N GLY A 23 11.63 14.81 14.83
CA GLY A 23 10.71 15.56 15.71
C GLY A 23 9.52 14.74 16.23
N ILE A 24 9.55 13.40 16.11
CA ILE A 24 8.47 12.53 16.57
C ILE A 24 8.72 12.18 18.04
N SER A 25 8.00 12.86 18.93
CA SER A 25 8.12 12.68 20.39
C SER A 25 7.14 11.64 20.97
N ASN A 26 6.01 11.41 20.30
CA ASN A 26 4.95 10.52 20.76
C ASN A 26 4.75 9.36 19.78
N TYR A 27 5.13 8.15 20.19
CA TYR A 27 4.90 6.92 19.43
C TYR A 27 4.74 5.73 20.38
N GLU A 28 4.06 4.67 19.92
CA GLU A 28 3.95 3.42 20.68
C GLU A 28 5.29 2.66 20.60
N PRO A 29 5.77 2.03 21.70
CA PRO A 29 7.02 1.26 21.69
C PRO A 29 7.06 0.17 20.61
N ARG A 30 5.90 -0.37 20.23
CA ARG A 30 5.76 -1.39 19.18
C ARG A 30 6.20 -0.90 17.80
N VAL A 31 6.14 0.40 17.53
CA VAL A 31 6.58 1.01 16.26
C VAL A 31 8.07 0.74 16.03
N VAL A 32 8.89 0.83 17.09
CA VAL A 32 10.35 0.57 16.99
C VAL A 32 10.61 -0.88 16.56
N ASN A 33 9.87 -1.84 17.13
CA ASN A 33 9.99 -3.25 16.78
C ASN A 33 9.53 -3.52 15.33
N GLN A 34 8.45 -2.87 14.89
CA GLN A 34 7.94 -3.00 13.53
C GLN A 34 8.94 -2.43 12.50
N LEU A 35 9.53 -1.28 12.80
CA LEU A 35 10.56 -0.67 11.94
C LEU A 35 11.83 -1.52 11.89
N LEU A 36 12.20 -2.15 13.01
CA LEU A 36 13.35 -3.07 13.06
C LEU A 36 13.11 -4.34 12.21
N GLU A 37 11.92 -4.94 12.33
CA GLU A 37 11.50 -6.08 11.51
C GLU A 37 11.47 -5.69 10.03
N PHE A 38 10.91 -4.52 9.71
CA PHE A 38 10.89 -3.98 8.37
C PHE A 38 12.30 -3.80 7.78
N ALA A 39 13.21 -3.16 8.51
CA ALA A 39 14.58 -2.94 8.06
C ALA A 39 15.30 -4.28 7.79
N THR A 40 15.16 -5.24 8.70
CA THR A 40 15.76 -6.57 8.56
C THR A 40 15.18 -7.30 7.35
N ARG A 41 13.85 -7.30 7.18
CA ARG A 41 13.18 -7.94 6.03
C ARG A 41 13.59 -7.28 4.71
N TYR A 42 13.63 -5.94 4.67
CA TYR A 42 14.03 -5.19 3.49
C TYR A 42 15.46 -5.52 3.06
N VAL A 43 16.42 -5.48 4.00
CA VAL A 43 17.83 -5.80 3.73
C VAL A 43 17.97 -7.25 3.27
N SER A 44 17.30 -8.21 3.92
CA SER A 44 17.33 -9.61 3.48
C SER A 44 16.80 -9.78 2.05
N CYS A 45 15.67 -9.17 1.71
CA CYS A 45 15.15 -9.23 0.33
C CYS A 45 16.13 -8.63 -0.69
N VAL A 46 16.71 -7.47 -0.40
CA VAL A 46 17.70 -6.83 -1.30
C VAL A 46 18.94 -7.71 -1.46
N LEU A 47 19.42 -8.35 -0.39
CA LEU A 47 20.58 -9.25 -0.44
C LEU A 47 20.29 -10.55 -1.17
N ASP A 48 19.08 -11.09 -1.08
CA ASP A 48 18.66 -12.27 -1.83
C ASP A 48 18.62 -11.99 -3.35
N ASP A 49 18.07 -10.83 -3.75
CA ASP A 49 18.06 -10.38 -5.15
C ASP A 49 19.49 -10.10 -5.64
N ALA A 50 20.31 -9.40 -4.86
CA ALA A 50 21.71 -9.12 -5.21
C ALA A 50 22.53 -10.42 -5.36
N ARG A 51 22.28 -11.43 -4.53
CA ARG A 51 22.89 -12.76 -4.67
C ARG A 51 22.45 -13.44 -5.98
N ALA A 52 21.18 -13.31 -6.36
CA ALA A 52 20.70 -13.84 -7.64
C ALA A 52 21.39 -13.16 -8.84
N PHE A 53 21.62 -11.85 -8.79
CA PHE A 53 22.34 -11.11 -9.84
C PHE A 53 23.83 -11.46 -9.92
N ALA A 54 24.50 -11.60 -8.77
CA ALA A 54 25.89 -12.06 -8.72
C ALA A 54 26.04 -13.46 -9.32
N ASN A 55 25.12 -14.38 -8.97
CA ASN A 55 25.07 -15.73 -9.51
C ASN A 55 24.82 -15.74 -11.03
N HIS A 56 23.93 -14.88 -11.52
CA HIS A 56 23.67 -14.72 -12.95
C HIS A 56 24.94 -14.27 -13.70
N SER A 57 25.74 -13.40 -13.08
CA SER A 57 27.03 -12.94 -13.60
C SER A 57 28.20 -13.90 -13.33
N LYS A 58 27.93 -15.11 -12.79
CA LYS A 58 28.92 -16.12 -12.39
C LYS A 58 29.95 -15.62 -11.36
N LYS A 59 29.62 -14.55 -10.62
CA LYS A 59 30.44 -14.02 -9.53
C LYS A 59 30.16 -14.82 -8.26
N LYS A 60 31.20 -15.11 -7.46
CA LYS A 60 31.07 -15.79 -6.15
C LYS A 60 30.79 -14.85 -4.99
N THR A 61 31.04 -13.55 -5.20
CA THR A 61 30.91 -12.48 -4.20
C THR A 61 29.94 -11.43 -4.73
N ILE A 62 29.12 -10.88 -3.84
CA ILE A 62 28.19 -9.81 -4.17
C ILE A 62 28.98 -8.51 -4.34
N ASP A 63 28.74 -7.82 -5.45
CA ASP A 63 29.36 -6.54 -5.77
C ASP A 63 28.42 -5.37 -5.46
N VAL A 64 28.96 -4.15 -5.42
CA VAL A 64 28.17 -2.93 -5.19
C VAL A 64 27.14 -2.73 -6.29
N ASP A 65 27.47 -3.08 -7.53
CA ASP A 65 26.55 -2.93 -8.66
C ASP A 65 25.38 -3.93 -8.61
N ASP A 66 25.58 -5.12 -8.03
CA ASP A 66 24.50 -6.09 -7.79
C ASP A 66 23.51 -5.54 -6.76
N ILE A 67 24.01 -4.89 -5.70
CA ILE A 67 23.17 -4.24 -4.67
C ILE A 67 22.42 -3.05 -5.25
N LYS A 68 23.07 -2.20 -6.05
CA LYS A 68 22.41 -1.05 -6.69
C LYS A 68 21.26 -1.50 -7.59
N LEU A 69 21.47 -2.56 -8.38
CA LEU A 69 20.43 -3.11 -9.24
C LEU A 69 19.26 -3.67 -8.40
N ALA A 70 19.55 -4.41 -7.32
CA ALA A 70 18.53 -4.92 -6.41
C ALA A 70 17.70 -3.83 -5.74
N VAL A 71 18.34 -2.76 -5.26
CA VAL A 71 17.64 -1.61 -4.70
C VAL A 71 16.77 -0.92 -5.75
N GLY A 72 17.28 -0.72 -6.97
CA GLY A 72 16.52 -0.13 -8.08
C GLY A 72 15.25 -0.92 -8.41
N MET A 73 15.37 -2.23 -8.55
CA MET A 73 14.22 -3.11 -8.82
C MET A 73 13.22 -3.13 -7.66
N GLN A 74 13.69 -3.12 -6.42
CA GLN A 74 12.81 -3.10 -5.25
C GLN A 74 12.08 -1.76 -5.10
N MET A 75 12.74 -0.65 -5.45
CA MET A 75 12.12 0.68 -5.52
C MET A 75 10.95 0.68 -6.50
N GLU A 76 11.13 0.18 -7.72
CA GLU A 76 10.07 0.13 -8.73
C GLU A 76 8.90 -0.78 -8.34
N LYS A 77 9.18 -1.89 -7.65
CA LYS A 77 8.18 -2.90 -7.31
C LYS A 77 7.30 -2.51 -6.12
N VAL A 78 7.89 -1.91 -5.08
CA VAL A 78 7.23 -1.73 -3.78
C VAL A 78 6.89 -0.27 -3.50
N PHE A 79 7.66 0.67 -4.04
CA PHE A 79 7.48 2.08 -3.75
C PHE A 79 6.74 2.76 -4.90
N THR A 80 5.62 3.40 -4.56
CA THR A 80 4.90 4.26 -5.49
C THR A 80 5.57 5.63 -5.51
N THR A 81 6.21 5.97 -6.61
CA THR A 81 6.55 7.37 -6.89
C THR A 81 5.30 8.08 -7.43
N PRO A 82 4.99 9.32 -6.97
CA PRO A 82 3.90 10.07 -7.56
C PRO A 82 4.13 10.19 -9.08
N PRO A 83 3.08 10.01 -9.90
CA PRO A 83 3.23 10.07 -11.35
C PRO A 83 3.76 11.44 -11.77
N PRO A 84 4.57 11.50 -12.84
CA PRO A 84 5.16 12.75 -13.29
C PRO A 84 4.08 13.78 -13.66
N ARG A 85 4.36 15.05 -13.39
CA ARG A 85 3.42 16.16 -13.60
C ARG A 85 2.89 16.22 -15.03
N ASP A 86 3.74 15.93 -16.01
CA ASP A 86 3.37 15.98 -17.43
C ASP A 86 2.33 14.92 -17.79
N LEU A 87 2.47 13.71 -17.24
CA LEU A 87 1.46 12.64 -17.38
C LEU A 87 0.13 13.06 -16.76
N LEU A 88 0.17 13.66 -15.56
CA LEU A 88 -1.05 14.19 -14.92
C LEU A 88 -1.70 15.30 -15.74
N LEU A 89 -0.91 16.19 -16.34
CA LEU A 89 -1.41 17.27 -17.19
C LEU A 89 -2.03 16.75 -18.48
N GLU A 90 -1.44 15.73 -19.10
CA GLU A 90 -1.99 15.07 -20.29
C GLU A 90 -3.35 14.43 -19.98
N VAL A 91 -3.43 13.66 -18.88
CA VAL A 91 -4.70 13.06 -18.42
C VAL A 91 -5.72 14.15 -18.10
N ALA A 92 -5.31 15.22 -17.42
CA ALA A 92 -6.19 16.34 -17.10
C ALA A 92 -6.71 17.03 -18.35
N ARG A 93 -5.88 17.28 -19.37
CA ARG A 93 -6.34 17.85 -20.66
C ARG A 93 -7.37 16.95 -21.34
N SER A 94 -7.11 15.64 -21.38
CA SER A 94 -8.04 14.66 -21.96
C SER A 94 -9.39 14.69 -21.23
N LYS A 95 -9.39 14.66 -19.89
CA LYS A 95 -10.63 14.65 -19.08
C LYS A 95 -11.37 15.98 -19.08
N ASN A 96 -10.64 17.10 -18.98
CA ASN A 96 -11.22 18.45 -18.90
C ASN A 96 -11.67 18.99 -20.27
N SER A 97 -11.43 18.26 -21.36
CA SER A 97 -11.98 18.59 -22.68
C SER A 97 -13.50 18.43 -22.74
N VAL A 98 -14.08 17.61 -21.85
CA VAL A 98 -15.53 17.40 -21.76
C VAL A 98 -16.14 18.51 -20.91
N PRO A 99 -17.04 19.35 -21.45
CA PRO A 99 -17.69 20.39 -20.67
C PRO A 99 -18.57 19.80 -19.58
N LEU A 100 -18.75 20.55 -18.49
CA LEU A 100 -19.59 20.12 -17.38
C LEU A 100 -21.06 19.96 -17.82
N PRO A 101 -21.79 18.97 -17.28
CA PRO A 101 -23.23 18.83 -17.53
C PRO A 101 -24.01 20.06 -17.06
N ILE A 102 -25.06 20.41 -17.80
CA ILE A 102 -25.93 21.55 -17.46
C ILE A 102 -26.60 21.31 -16.10
N VAL A 103 -26.45 22.27 -15.18
CA VAL A 103 -27.09 22.24 -13.86
C VAL A 103 -28.56 22.64 -14.02
N LYS A 104 -29.50 21.76 -13.63
CA LYS A 104 -30.94 22.07 -13.63
C LYS A 104 -31.33 22.83 -12.34
N PRO A 105 -32.33 23.73 -12.38
CA PRO A 105 -32.69 24.60 -11.24
C PRO A 105 -33.25 23.87 -10.01
N HIS A 106 -33.61 22.58 -10.13
CA HIS A 106 -34.18 21.84 -9.01
C HIS A 106 -33.04 21.42 -8.06
N CYS A 107 -32.84 22.21 -7.00
CA CYS A 107 -31.84 21.99 -5.97
C CYS A 107 -32.10 20.66 -5.23
N GLY A 108 -31.24 19.65 -5.44
CA GLY A 108 -31.27 18.38 -4.73
C GLY A 108 -30.14 17.44 -5.15
N ILE A 109 -29.87 16.41 -4.33
CA ILE A 109 -28.87 15.37 -4.65
C ILE A 109 -29.39 14.56 -5.85
N ARG A 110 -28.68 14.64 -6.99
CA ARG A 110 -29.04 13.88 -8.18
C ARG A 110 -28.35 12.52 -8.14
N LEU A 111 -29.10 11.49 -7.75
CA LEU A 111 -28.63 10.12 -7.86
C LEU A 111 -28.45 9.74 -9.34
N PRO A 112 -27.50 8.86 -9.67
CA PRO A 112 -27.49 8.13 -10.93
C PRO A 112 -28.84 7.43 -11.18
N PRO A 113 -29.16 7.01 -12.41
CA PRO A 113 -30.34 6.17 -12.66
C PRO A 113 -30.34 4.95 -11.74
N ASP A 114 -31.51 4.49 -11.28
CA ASP A 114 -31.63 3.41 -10.29
C ASP A 114 -30.82 2.14 -10.63
N ARG A 115 -30.68 1.82 -11.92
CA ARG A 115 -29.83 0.71 -12.40
C ARG A 115 -28.34 0.84 -12.06
N HIS A 116 -27.87 2.05 -11.80
CA HIS A 116 -26.50 2.38 -11.39
C HIS A 116 -26.42 2.75 -9.89
N CYS A 117 -27.53 2.63 -9.16
CA CYS A 117 -27.58 2.84 -7.71
C CYS A 117 -27.50 1.50 -6.98
N PHE A 118 -26.68 1.43 -5.93
CA PHE A 118 -26.57 0.26 -5.05
C PHE A 118 -27.72 0.16 -4.04
N SER A 119 -28.93 0.53 -4.43
CA SER A 119 -30.12 0.56 -3.55
C SER A 119 -30.92 -0.75 -3.58
N ALA A 120 -30.75 -1.56 -4.63
CA ALA A 120 -31.44 -2.84 -4.77
C ALA A 120 -30.76 -3.93 -3.94
N CYS A 121 -31.56 -4.81 -3.34
CA CYS A 121 -31.05 -5.99 -2.65
C CYS A 121 -30.30 -6.91 -3.63
N ASN A 122 -28.99 -7.07 -3.43
CA ASN A 122 -28.09 -7.85 -4.29
C ASN A 122 -27.98 -9.34 -3.88
N TYR A 123 -28.81 -9.78 -2.93
CA TYR A 123 -28.85 -11.17 -2.48
C TYR A 123 -30.30 -11.67 -2.40
N LYS A 124 -30.49 -12.95 -2.67
CA LYS A 124 -31.76 -13.65 -2.39
C LYS A 124 -31.46 -14.80 -1.45
N LEU A 125 -32.13 -14.83 -0.31
CA LEU A 125 -32.06 -15.96 0.60
C LEU A 125 -32.67 -17.18 -0.10
N LYS A 126 -31.88 -18.24 -0.30
CA LYS A 126 -32.43 -19.53 -0.74
C LYS A 126 -33.27 -20.10 0.39
N THR A 127 -34.59 -19.98 0.30
CA THR A 127 -35.49 -20.71 1.18
C THR A 127 -35.50 -22.17 0.73
N ASN A 128 -35.04 -23.08 1.59
CA ASN A 128 -35.19 -24.51 1.35
C ASN A 128 -36.65 -24.87 1.68
N THR A 129 -37.57 -24.61 0.75
CA THR A 129 -38.94 -25.09 0.88
C THR A 129 -38.91 -26.61 0.79
N LYS A 130 -38.82 -27.28 1.94
CA LYS A 130 -39.28 -28.66 2.06
C LYS A 130 -40.74 -28.65 1.63
N LYS A 131 -41.03 -29.11 0.41
CA LYS A 131 -42.39 -29.41 -0.01
C LYS A 131 -42.93 -30.41 1.01
N GLY A 132 -43.77 -29.94 1.94
CA GLY A 132 -44.57 -30.82 2.77
C GLY A 132 -45.49 -31.64 1.84
N PRO A 133 -45.82 -32.89 2.22
CA PRO A 133 -46.54 -33.79 1.33
C PRO A 133 -47.89 -33.19 0.95
N GLU A 134 -48.15 -33.22 -0.36
CA GLU A 134 -49.42 -32.92 -0.99
C GLU A 134 -50.48 -33.85 -0.38
N LYS A 135 -51.46 -33.26 0.33
CA LYS A 135 -52.57 -34.03 0.89
C LYS A 135 -53.58 -34.29 -0.23
N VAL A 136 -53.80 -35.58 -0.49
CA VAL A 136 -54.86 -36.17 -1.31
C VAL A 136 -56.24 -35.80 -0.75
#